data_AF-A0A3N5JK41-F1
#
_entry.id   AF-A0A3N5JK41-F1
#
_cell.length_a   1.000
_cell.length_b   1.000
_cell.length_c   1.000
_cell.angle_alpha   90.00
_cell.angle_beta   90.00
_cell.angle_gamma   90.00
#
_symmetry.space_group_name_H-M   'P 1'
#
loop_
_entity.id
_entity.type
_entity.pdbx_description
1 polymer ?
#
loop_
_entity_poly.entity_id
_entity_poly.type
_entity_poly.pdbx_seq_one_letter_code
_entity_poly.pdbx_strand_id
1 'polypeptide(L)'
;MNMENNRAPRRRPHGSFRRDRKGSSFQGERNEKIEELLDRIKTELMDSIEPIVLPELNAFERKLIHNQFDHNSEVVTKTYRLDENTYELRVYPVGNLKRFVKAKADEAISRREKVVLPPMSSFERFIVHDCLKSIETVKTNSYGEGEDRHIEIEPDMFGRGLKRIIRKIKLF
;
A
#
# COMPACT_ATOMS: atom_id res chain seq x y z
N MET A 1 -23.28 5.88 -65.13
CA MET A 1 -22.67 4.67 -64.56
C MET A 1 -22.35 4.96 -63.10
N ASN A 2 -23.28 4.62 -62.21
CA ASN A 2 -23.09 4.67 -60.76
C ASN A 2 -23.14 3.23 -60.26
N MET A 3 -22.16 2.80 -59.46
CA MET A 3 -22.26 1.58 -58.67
C MET A 3 -21.83 1.88 -57.23
N GLU A 4 -22.83 1.79 -56.36
CA GLU A 4 -22.75 1.87 -54.91
C GLU A 4 -21.86 0.77 -54.31
N ASN A 5 -21.03 1.16 -53.35
CA ASN A 5 -20.20 0.25 -52.57
C ASN A 5 -20.87 0.02 -51.21
N ASN A 6 -21.78 -0.95 -51.15
CA ASN A 6 -22.48 -1.37 -49.93
C ASN A 6 -21.68 -2.50 -49.26
N ARG A 7 -21.06 -2.25 -48.09
CA ARG A 7 -20.48 -3.30 -47.23
C ARG A 7 -21.16 -3.31 -45.87
N ALA A 8 -21.97 -4.35 -45.63
CA ALA A 8 -22.67 -4.63 -44.39
C ALA A 8 -21.71 -5.00 -43.23
N PRO A 9 -22.08 -4.74 -41.96
CA PRO A 9 -21.28 -5.15 -40.80
C PRO A 9 -21.44 -6.64 -40.49
N ARG A 10 -20.31 -7.34 -40.33
CA ARG A 10 -20.24 -8.75 -39.90
C ARG A 10 -20.72 -8.89 -38.45
N ARG A 11 -21.88 -9.52 -38.24
CA ARG A 11 -22.34 -9.97 -36.91
C ARG A 11 -21.46 -11.11 -36.42
N ARG A 12 -20.86 -10.97 -35.24
CA ARG A 12 -20.14 -12.06 -34.55
C ARG A 12 -21.17 -13.02 -33.91
N PRO A 13 -21.01 -14.35 -34.01
CA PRO A 13 -21.94 -15.28 -33.39
C PRO A 13 -21.74 -15.30 -31.87
N HIS A 14 -22.83 -15.14 -31.12
CA HIS A 14 -22.88 -15.32 -29.67
C HIS A 14 -22.75 -16.82 -29.38
N GLY A 15 -21.56 -17.26 -28.99
CA GLY A 15 -21.35 -18.60 -28.46
C GLY A 15 -21.94 -18.70 -27.05
N SER A 16 -23.08 -19.39 -26.92
CA SER A 16 -23.68 -19.75 -25.64
C SER A 16 -22.92 -20.94 -25.04
N PHE A 17 -21.83 -20.65 -24.33
CA PHE A 17 -21.18 -21.66 -23.50
C PHE A 17 -22.08 -21.97 -22.30
N ARG A 18 -22.82 -23.09 -22.40
CA ARG A 18 -23.45 -23.76 -21.26
C ARG A 18 -22.32 -24.17 -20.30
N ARG A 19 -22.23 -23.50 -19.14
CA ARG A 19 -21.38 -23.94 -18.04
C ARG A 19 -22.08 -25.09 -17.32
N ASP A 20 -21.59 -26.30 -17.54
CA ASP A 20 -21.90 -27.43 -16.69
C ASP A 20 -21.51 -27.12 -15.24
N ARG A 21 -22.54 -27.04 -14.38
CA ARG A 21 -22.42 -26.93 -12.93
C ARG A 21 -21.95 -28.27 -12.38
N LYS A 22 -20.64 -28.46 -12.28
CA LYS A 22 -20.06 -29.55 -11.47
C LYS A 22 -18.81 -29.01 -10.77
N GLY A 23 -18.99 -28.46 -9.57
CA GLY A 23 -17.87 -27.90 -8.78
C GLY A 23 -18.22 -27.23 -7.45
N SER A 24 -19.36 -27.55 -6.81
CA SER A 24 -19.78 -26.80 -5.62
C SER A 24 -18.99 -27.13 -4.35
N SER A 25 -18.49 -28.36 -4.18
CA SER A 25 -17.78 -28.76 -2.94
C SER A 25 -16.37 -28.19 -2.85
N PHE A 26 -15.56 -28.36 -3.90
CA PHE A 26 -14.17 -27.89 -3.92
C PHE A 26 -14.02 -26.36 -3.96
N GLN A 27 -15.08 -25.65 -4.36
CA GLN A 27 -15.13 -24.19 -4.29
C GLN A 27 -15.57 -23.69 -2.90
N GLY A 28 -16.34 -24.47 -2.15
CA GLY A 28 -16.71 -24.18 -0.76
C GLY A 28 -15.49 -24.26 0.18
N GLU A 29 -14.76 -25.37 0.14
CA GLU A 29 -13.56 -25.57 1.00
C GLU A 29 -12.47 -24.51 0.77
N ARG A 30 -12.30 -24.04 -0.48
CA ARG A 30 -11.33 -22.98 -0.80
C ARG A 30 -11.76 -21.61 -0.29
N ASN A 31 -13.06 -21.34 -0.22
CA ASN A 31 -13.56 -20.10 0.37
C ASN A 31 -13.36 -20.10 1.89
N GLU A 32 -13.68 -21.21 2.57
CA GLU A 32 -13.49 -21.33 4.02
C GLU A 32 -12.04 -21.06 4.46
N LYS A 33 -11.07 -21.66 3.76
CA LYS A 33 -9.64 -21.39 4.02
C LYS A 33 -9.25 -19.93 3.83
N ILE A 34 -9.85 -19.24 2.85
CA ILE A 34 -9.58 -17.83 2.60
C ILE A 34 -10.22 -16.95 3.66
N GLU A 35 -11.43 -17.28 4.12
CA GLU A 35 -12.06 -16.56 5.22
C GLU A 35 -11.25 -16.70 6.52
N GLU A 36 -10.80 -17.91 6.87
CA GLU A 36 -9.90 -18.13 8.01
C GLU A 36 -8.60 -17.33 7.90
N LEU A 37 -8.03 -17.26 6.69
CA LEU A 37 -6.85 -16.46 6.42
C LEU A 37 -7.13 -14.96 6.61
N LEU A 38 -8.28 -14.46 6.12
CA LEU A 38 -8.68 -13.06 6.27
C LEU A 38 -8.86 -12.67 7.74
N ASP A 39 -9.46 -13.54 8.55
CA ASP A 39 -9.65 -13.27 9.97
C ASP A 39 -8.34 -13.30 10.76
N ARG A 40 -7.41 -14.18 10.38
CA ARG A 40 -6.04 -14.17 10.89
C ARG A 40 -5.34 -12.84 10.55
N ILE A 41 -5.40 -12.42 9.28
CA ILE A 41 -4.81 -11.15 8.83
C ILE A 41 -5.35 -9.98 9.65
N LYS A 42 -6.67 -9.89 9.83
CA LYS A 42 -7.29 -8.80 10.61
C LYS A 42 -6.78 -8.78 12.06
N THR A 43 -6.67 -9.96 12.67
CA THR A 43 -6.23 -10.09 14.06
C THR A 43 -4.76 -9.70 14.23
N GLU A 44 -3.88 -10.20 13.36
CA GLU A 44 -2.45 -9.88 13.39
C GLU A 44 -2.18 -8.40 13.10
N LEU A 45 -2.96 -7.78 12.21
CA LEU A 45 -2.82 -6.36 11.87
C LEU A 45 -3.42 -5.41 12.92
N MET A 46 -4.16 -5.88 13.94
CA MET A 46 -4.82 -4.96 14.88
C MET A 46 -3.81 -4.02 15.54
N ASP A 47 -2.71 -4.57 16.06
CA ASP A 47 -1.72 -3.81 16.84
C ASP A 47 -0.35 -3.71 16.16
N SER A 48 -0.14 -4.41 15.04
CA SER A 48 1.13 -4.43 14.34
C SER A 48 1.29 -3.25 13.37
N ILE A 49 2.51 -2.73 13.26
CA ILE A 49 2.93 -1.83 12.18
C ILE A 49 3.60 -2.56 11.02
N GLU A 50 3.94 -3.85 11.23
CA GLU A 50 4.64 -4.65 10.23
C GLU A 50 3.66 -5.24 9.21
N PRO A 51 4.04 -5.28 7.93
CA PRO A 51 3.21 -5.89 6.91
C PRO A 51 3.19 -7.41 7.05
N ILE A 52 2.02 -8.01 6.84
CA ILE A 52 1.89 -9.46 6.72
C ILE A 52 2.31 -9.86 5.31
N VAL A 53 3.20 -10.84 5.24
CA VAL A 53 3.70 -11.43 4.00
C VAL A 53 2.99 -12.75 3.76
N LEU A 54 2.31 -12.86 2.62
CA LEU A 54 1.57 -14.05 2.21
C LEU A 54 2.23 -14.63 0.95
N PRO A 55 3.16 -15.59 1.12
CA PRO A 55 3.73 -16.30 -0.02
C PRO A 55 2.70 -17.28 -0.60
N GLU A 56 2.94 -17.75 -1.82
CA GLU A 56 2.26 -18.91 -2.44
C GLU A 56 0.76 -18.79 -2.74
N LEU A 57 0.16 -17.60 -2.59
CA LEU A 57 -1.22 -17.39 -3.03
C LEU A 57 -1.34 -17.44 -4.55
N ASN A 58 -2.34 -18.14 -5.07
CA ASN A 58 -2.65 -18.10 -6.50
C ASN A 58 -3.30 -16.76 -6.90
N ALA A 59 -3.39 -16.50 -8.22
CA ALA A 59 -3.91 -15.23 -8.72
C ALA A 59 -5.36 -14.93 -8.28
N PHE A 60 -6.19 -15.96 -8.10
CA PHE A 60 -7.57 -15.80 -7.64
C PHE A 60 -7.62 -15.44 -6.15
N GLU A 61 -6.86 -16.13 -5.31
CA GLU A 61 -6.79 -15.88 -3.87
C GLU A 61 -6.25 -14.47 -3.58
N ARG A 62 -5.18 -14.05 -4.27
CA ARG A 62 -4.69 -12.67 -4.16
C ARG A 62 -5.78 -11.66 -4.50
N LYS A 63 -6.55 -11.91 -5.57
CA LYS A 63 -7.64 -11.02 -5.97
C LYS A 63 -8.74 -10.94 -4.91
N LEU A 64 -9.09 -12.06 -4.26
CA LEU A 64 -10.06 -12.04 -3.16
C LEU A 64 -9.57 -11.17 -2.00
N ILE A 65 -8.31 -11.31 -1.61
CA ILE A 65 -7.73 -10.51 -0.53
C ILE A 65 -7.66 -9.03 -0.90
N HIS A 66 -7.24 -8.68 -2.12
CA HIS A 66 -7.28 -7.29 -2.61
C HIS A 66 -8.69 -6.71 -2.48
N ASN A 67 -9.68 -7.39 -3.06
CA ASN A 67 -11.07 -6.93 -3.03
C ASN A 67 -11.60 -6.71 -1.59
N GLN A 68 -11.19 -7.55 -0.65
CA GLN A 68 -11.59 -7.44 0.76
C GLN A 68 -11.10 -6.14 1.40
N PHE A 69 -9.93 -5.64 1.00
CA PHE A 69 -9.31 -4.45 1.57
C PHE A 69 -9.43 -3.19 0.69
N ASP A 70 -9.90 -3.29 -0.56
CA ASP A 70 -10.01 -2.17 -1.51
C ASP A 70 -10.79 -0.95 -0.95
N HIS A 71 -11.75 -1.18 -0.05
CA HIS A 71 -12.59 -0.13 0.54
C HIS A 71 -12.09 0.34 1.92
N ASN A 72 -11.02 -0.26 2.44
CA ASN A 72 -10.47 0.04 3.75
C ASN A 72 -9.18 0.86 3.63
N SER A 73 -9.22 2.15 3.95
CA SER A 73 -8.04 3.03 3.88
C SER A 73 -6.98 2.73 4.95
N GLU A 74 -7.31 1.95 5.98
CA GLU A 74 -6.39 1.55 7.04
C GLU A 74 -5.47 0.41 6.61
N VAL A 75 -5.83 -0.33 5.56
CA VAL A 75 -5.08 -1.50 5.09
C VAL A 75 -4.87 -1.40 3.58
N VAL A 76 -3.62 -1.57 3.13
CA VAL A 76 -3.31 -1.59 1.69
C VAL A 76 -2.64 -2.88 1.34
N THR A 77 -3.06 -3.51 0.25
CA THR A 77 -2.49 -4.74 -0.27
C THR A 77 -1.63 -4.46 -1.50
N LYS A 78 -0.47 -5.13 -1.62
CA LYS A 78 0.36 -5.07 -2.83
C LYS A 78 0.93 -6.43 -3.19
N THR A 79 0.81 -6.79 -4.47
CA THR A 79 1.45 -7.98 -5.03
C THR A 79 2.80 -7.61 -5.62
N TYR A 80 3.84 -8.34 -5.24
CA TYR A 80 5.18 -8.24 -5.80
C TYR A 80 5.48 -9.49 -6.60
N ARG A 81 6.16 -9.32 -7.74
CA ARG A 81 6.70 -10.43 -8.51
C ARG A 81 8.11 -10.71 -7.98
N LEU A 82 8.34 -11.92 -7.48
CA LEU A 82 9.66 -12.37 -7.01
C LEU A 82 10.45 -12.96 -8.17
N ASP A 83 9.83 -13.91 -8.90
CA ASP A 83 10.43 -14.62 -10.05
C ASP A 83 9.46 -14.65 -11.25
N GLU A 84 9.76 -15.44 -12.29
CA GLU A 84 8.91 -15.57 -13.48
C GLU A 84 7.46 -16.00 -13.14
N ASN A 85 7.30 -16.92 -12.19
CA ASN A 85 6.00 -17.49 -11.82
C ASN A 85 5.65 -17.34 -10.33
N THR A 86 6.53 -16.69 -9.55
CA THR A 86 6.36 -16.55 -8.09
C THR A 86 5.96 -15.14 -7.74
N TYR A 87 4.91 -15.02 -6.93
CA TYR A 87 4.37 -13.75 -6.47
C TYR A 87 4.14 -13.80 -4.96
N GLU A 88 4.31 -12.65 -4.33
CA GLU A 88 4.09 -12.45 -2.91
C GLU A 88 3.07 -11.34 -2.72
N LEU A 89 2.06 -11.59 -1.89
CA LEU A 89 1.12 -10.54 -1.48
C LEU A 89 1.56 -10.00 -0.11
N ARG A 90 1.71 -8.69 0.00
CA ARG A 90 1.93 -8.00 1.26
C ARG A 90 0.69 -7.21 1.66
N VAL A 91 0.30 -7.31 2.92
CA VAL A 91 -0.82 -6.59 3.52
C VAL A 91 -0.25 -5.59 4.53
N TYR A 92 -0.38 -4.30 4.24
CA TYR A 92 0.22 -3.21 5.00
C TYR A 92 -0.79 -2.58 5.95
N PRO A 93 -0.52 -2.48 7.27
CA PRO A 93 -1.37 -1.78 8.23
C PRO A 93 -1.12 -0.27 8.19
N VAL A 94 -1.49 0.36 7.08
CA VAL A 94 -1.28 1.80 6.80
C VAL A 94 -1.81 2.69 7.93
N GLY A 95 -2.95 2.33 8.50
CA GLY A 95 -3.55 3.01 9.64
C GLY A 95 -2.65 3.05 10.87
N ASN A 96 -2.17 1.88 11.29
CA ASN A 96 -1.26 1.74 12.44
C ASN A 96 0.05 2.45 12.19
N LEU A 97 0.63 2.28 10.99
CA LEU A 97 1.87 2.95 10.63
C LEU A 97 1.73 4.48 10.69
N LYS A 98 0.63 5.04 10.18
CA LYS A 98 0.36 6.49 10.27
C LYS A 98 0.22 6.97 11.72
N ARG A 99 -0.50 6.22 12.57
CA ARG A 99 -0.63 6.55 14.01
C ARG A 99 0.72 6.53 14.70
N PHE A 100 1.49 5.47 14.50
CA PHE A 100 2.84 5.31 15.04
C PHE A 100 3.76 6.46 14.63
N VAL A 101 3.81 6.77 13.34
CA VAL A 101 4.68 7.81 12.79
C VAL A 101 4.31 9.20 13.30
N LYS A 102 3.01 9.51 13.45
CA LYS A 102 2.57 10.78 14.05
C LYS A 102 3.02 10.91 15.50
N ALA A 103 2.86 9.86 16.29
CA ALA A 103 3.34 9.84 17.67
C ALA A 103 4.86 10.05 17.75
N LYS A 104 5.63 9.46 16.81
CA LYS A 104 7.08 9.67 16.71
C LYS A 104 7.47 11.08 16.26
N ALA A 105 6.67 11.72 15.41
CA ALA A 105 6.88 13.13 15.07
C ALA A 105 6.64 14.05 16.27
N ASP A 106 5.59 13.80 17.06
CA ASP A 106 5.34 14.54 18.30
C ASP A 106 6.47 14.34 19.32
N GLU A 107 6.99 13.11 19.44
CA GLU A 107 8.18 12.79 20.24
C GLU A 107 9.40 13.62 19.79
N ALA A 108 9.69 13.67 18.48
CA ALA A 108 10.81 14.44 17.94
C ALA A 108 10.67 15.95 18.21
N ILE A 109 9.46 16.51 18.07
CA ILE A 109 9.19 17.92 18.36
C ILE A 109 9.36 18.21 19.85
N SER A 110 8.77 17.39 20.72
CA SER A 110 8.78 17.60 22.17
C SER A 110 10.18 17.52 22.76
N ARG A 111 10.99 16.55 22.31
CA ARG A 111 12.38 16.39 22.76
C ARG A 111 13.35 17.31 22.05
N ARG A 112 12.95 17.89 20.91
CA ARG A 112 13.84 18.63 20.00
C ARG A 112 15.03 17.80 19.54
N GLU A 113 14.83 16.49 19.44
CA GLU A 113 15.84 15.51 19.05
C GLU A 113 15.32 14.70 17.87
N LYS A 114 16.25 14.17 17.08
CA LYS A 114 15.89 13.29 15.97
C LYS A 114 15.40 11.95 16.49
N VAL A 115 14.40 11.38 15.83
CA VAL A 115 13.86 10.05 16.11
C VAL A 115 14.14 9.15 14.92
N VAL A 116 14.81 8.02 15.19
CA VAL A 116 15.11 6.99 14.19
C VAL A 116 13.97 5.98 14.19
N LEU A 117 13.34 5.77 13.03
CA LEU A 117 12.32 4.73 12.88
C LEU A 117 12.95 3.38 12.54
N PRO A 118 12.25 2.25 12.79
CA PRO A 118 12.70 0.94 12.33
C PRO A 118 12.95 0.90 10.81
N PRO A 119 13.82 -0.01 10.33
CA PRO A 119 13.95 -0.29 8.91
C PRO A 119 12.61 -0.73 8.30
N MET A 120 12.34 -0.31 7.07
CA MET A 120 11.04 -0.55 6.44
C MET A 120 11.17 -0.55 4.92
N SER A 121 10.20 -1.15 4.22
CA SER A 121 10.22 -1.22 2.74
C SER A 121 10.08 0.16 2.08
N SER A 122 10.37 0.22 0.77
CA SER A 122 10.18 1.46 0.01
C SER A 122 8.74 1.98 0.03
N PHE A 123 7.75 1.10 0.16
CA PHE A 123 6.35 1.51 0.19
C PHE A 123 5.98 2.09 1.55
N GLU A 124 6.43 1.48 2.64
CA GLU A 124 6.25 2.01 3.99
C GLU A 124 6.92 3.38 4.13
N ARG A 125 8.16 3.52 3.64
CA ARG A 125 8.85 4.82 3.62
C ARG A 125 8.04 5.89 2.88
N PHE A 126 7.43 5.54 1.75
CA PHE A 126 6.55 6.44 1.04
C PHE A 126 5.35 6.87 1.89
N ILE A 127 4.70 5.93 2.58
CA ILE A 127 3.58 6.22 3.50
C ILE A 127 4.02 7.18 4.61
N VAL A 128 5.19 6.94 5.22
CA VAL A 128 5.74 7.80 6.29
C VAL A 128 5.98 9.22 5.77
N HIS A 129 6.67 9.36 4.64
CA HIS A 129 6.94 10.66 4.03
C HIS A 129 5.65 11.41 3.67
N ASP A 130 4.68 10.72 3.06
CA ASP A 130 3.40 11.30 2.68
C ASP A 130 2.60 11.75 3.92
N CYS A 131 2.56 10.91 4.96
CA CYS A 131 1.88 11.19 6.22
C CYS A 131 2.43 12.44 6.93
N LEU A 132 3.76 12.62 6.93
CA LEU A 132 4.42 13.74 7.62
C LEU A 132 4.60 14.97 6.74
N LYS A 133 4.30 14.90 5.44
CA LYS A 133 4.50 16.00 4.49
C LYS A 133 3.77 17.28 4.89
N SER A 134 2.58 17.16 5.50
CA SER A 134 1.75 18.28 5.95
C SER A 134 2.23 18.93 7.25
N ILE A 135 3.10 18.27 8.03
CA ILE A 135 3.61 18.80 9.29
C ILE A 135 4.84 19.67 8.98
N GLU A 136 4.71 20.99 9.13
CA GLU A 136 5.80 21.92 8.78
C GLU A 136 6.96 21.91 9.78
N THR A 137 6.70 21.48 11.02
CA THR A 137 7.65 21.48 12.14
C THR A 137 8.53 20.24 12.20
N VAL A 138 8.47 19.38 11.19
CA VAL A 138 9.35 18.20 11.07
C VAL A 138 9.89 18.06 9.66
N LYS A 139 11.02 17.39 9.57
CA LYS A 139 11.62 16.89 8.33
C LYS A 139 11.80 15.39 8.43
N THR A 140 11.76 14.74 7.29
CA THR A 140 11.96 13.30 7.18
C THR A 140 13.00 13.03 6.11
N ASN A 141 14.02 12.25 6.44
CA ASN A 141 15.04 11.80 5.49
C ASN A 141 15.20 10.29 5.58
N SER A 142 15.53 9.64 4.47
CA SER A 142 15.79 8.20 4.46
C SER A 142 17.29 7.93 4.45
N TYR A 143 17.73 7.02 5.31
CA TYR A 143 19.12 6.62 5.49
C TYR A 143 19.24 5.09 5.43
N GLY A 144 20.46 4.60 5.19
CA GLY A 144 20.73 3.16 5.02
C GLY A 144 20.46 2.64 3.61
N GLU A 145 20.78 1.37 3.39
CA GLU A 145 20.65 0.67 2.11
C GLU A 145 19.88 -0.64 2.28
N GLY A 146 19.26 -1.13 1.20
CA GLY A 146 18.57 -2.41 1.19
C GLY A 146 17.54 -2.56 2.33
N GLU A 147 17.74 -3.60 3.14
CA GLU A 147 16.87 -3.98 4.27
C GLU A 147 17.07 -3.09 5.50
N ASP A 148 18.26 -2.50 5.69
CA ASP A 148 18.57 -1.58 6.80
C ASP A 148 18.06 -0.16 6.56
N ARG A 149 17.43 0.07 5.40
CA ARG A 149 17.00 1.40 4.99
C ARG A 149 15.78 1.87 5.78
N HIS A 150 15.97 2.94 6.54
CA HIS A 150 15.00 3.50 7.48
C HIS A 150 14.73 4.99 7.20
N ILE A 151 13.90 5.61 8.05
CA ILE A 151 13.61 7.05 8.05
C ILE A 151 14.02 7.64 9.40
N GLU A 152 14.68 8.79 9.35
CA GLU A 152 14.86 9.67 10.51
C GLU A 152 13.88 10.84 10.43
N ILE A 153 13.23 11.13 11.56
CA ILE A 153 12.36 12.30 11.76
C ILE A 153 13.14 13.33 12.56
N GLU A 154 13.34 14.51 12.00
CA GLU A 154 14.04 15.62 12.66
C GLU A 154 13.09 16.80 12.92
N PRO A 155 13.15 17.45 14.09
CA PRO A 155 12.38 18.65 14.34
C PRO A 155 12.90 19.83 13.50
N ASP A 156 11.98 20.57 12.88
CA ASP A 156 12.27 21.78 12.11
C ASP A 156 11.75 23.03 12.82
N MET A 157 12.57 23.56 13.73
CA MET A 157 12.27 24.70 14.62
C MET A 157 11.79 25.96 13.90
N PHE A 158 12.13 26.13 12.61
CA PHE A 158 11.78 27.35 11.85
C PHE A 158 10.69 27.13 10.80
N GLY A 159 10.10 25.92 10.72
CA GLY A 159 9.06 25.59 9.75
C GLY A 159 9.41 25.93 8.30
N ARG A 160 8.45 25.80 7.39
CA ARG A 160 8.67 26.20 5.97
C ARG A 160 8.38 27.70 5.77
N GLY A 161 7.40 28.25 6.49
CA GLY A 161 7.01 29.65 6.43
C GLY A 161 8.10 30.62 6.92
N LEU A 162 8.60 30.43 8.14
CA LEU A 162 9.59 31.35 8.74
C LEU A 162 10.91 31.32 7.95
N LYS A 163 11.33 30.15 7.45
CA LYS A 163 12.51 30.03 6.58
C LYS A 163 12.40 30.85 5.31
N ARG A 164 11.22 30.92 4.67
CA ARG A 164 11.02 31.77 3.49
C ARG A 164 11.16 33.25 3.84
N ILE A 165 10.64 33.65 5.00
CA ILE A 165 10.75 35.05 5.47
C ILE A 165 12.22 35.39 5.77
N ILE A 166 12.93 34.56 6.53
CA ILE A 166 14.36 34.76 6.84
C ILE A 166 15.20 34.86 5.56
N ARG A 167 14.94 33.97 4.58
CA ARG A 167 15.65 34.01 3.29
C ARG A 167 15.38 35.32 2.55
N LYS A 168 14.14 35.83 2.56
CA LYS A 168 13.81 37.14 1.97
C LYS A 168 14.54 38.28 2.66
N ILE A 169 14.61 38.28 4.00
CA ILE A 169 15.29 39.34 4.77
C ILE A 169 16.79 39.37 4.50
N LYS A 170 17.46 38.20 4.40
CA LYS A 170 18.91 38.10 4.12
C LYS A 170 19.31 38.39 2.66
N LEU A 171 18.35 38.56 1.76
CA LEU A 171 18.56 38.89 0.34
C LEU A 171 18.46 40.40 0.08
N PHE A 172 18.12 41.19 1.10
CA PHE A 172 18.22 42.65 1.15
C PHE A 172 19.33 43.05 2.09
#